data_AF-A0A7H8IHU5-F1
#
_entry.id   AF-A0A7H8IHU5-F1
#
_cell.length_a   1.000
_cell.length_b   1.000
_cell.length_c   1.000
_cell.angle_alpha   90.00
_cell.angle_beta   90.00
_cell.angle_gamma   90.00
#
_symmetry.space_group_name_H-M   'P 1'
#
loop_
_entity.id
_entity.type
_entity.pdbx_description
1 polymer ?
#
loop_
_entity_poly.entity_id
_entity_poly.type
_entity_poly.pdbx_seq_one_letter_code
_entity_poly.pdbx_strand_id
1 'polypeptide(L)'
;MEVSRVSGTDDDPRAAELRRAVARLRRDLAAHPAELPDRAIADDELAALDAMVRTGAPELHRLRRSLLLIAGALGSVSALGPALTGVRVAIDLFGSVPQGRGRE
;
A
#
# COMPACT_ATOMS: atom_id res chain seq x y z
N MET A 1 -8.53 4.16 33.98
CA MET A 1 -7.18 4.36 33.40
C MET A 1 -7.27 3.88 31.96
N GLU A 2 -7.74 4.77 31.09
CA GLU A 2 -7.98 4.47 29.67
C GLU A 2 -6.63 4.55 28.95
N VAL A 3 -6.09 3.40 28.58
CA VAL A 3 -4.88 3.30 27.77
C VAL A 3 -5.24 3.68 26.34
N SER A 4 -5.27 4.99 26.07
CA SER A 4 -5.18 5.52 24.71
C SER A 4 -3.83 5.10 24.14
N ARG A 5 -3.76 3.89 23.57
CA ARG A 5 -2.61 3.48 22.78
C ARG A 5 -2.56 4.37 21.55
N VAL A 6 -1.79 5.44 21.64
CA VAL A 6 -1.10 5.96 20.47
C VAL A 6 -0.13 4.86 20.07
N SER A 7 -0.59 3.86 19.32
CA SER A 7 0.31 2.96 18.62
C SER A 7 1.12 3.85 17.70
N GLY A 8 2.38 4.11 18.07
CA GLY A 8 3.38 4.55 17.12
C GLY A 8 3.26 3.64 15.90
N THR A 9 3.37 4.19 14.71
CA THR A 9 3.03 3.50 13.46
C THR A 9 3.84 2.23 13.21
N ASP A 10 4.91 2.04 13.96
CA ASP A 10 5.67 0.79 14.02
C ASP A 10 4.93 -0.38 14.70
N ASP A 11 3.96 -0.10 15.58
CA ASP A 11 3.13 -1.10 16.28
C ASP A 11 1.79 -1.37 15.60
N ASP A 12 1.41 -0.65 14.53
CA ASP A 12 0.18 -0.99 13.79
C ASP A 12 0.46 -2.20 12.88
N PRO A 13 -0.17 -3.37 13.13
CA PRO A 13 0.04 -4.56 12.30
C PRO A 13 -0.35 -4.33 10.83
N ARG A 14 -1.28 -3.40 10.56
CA ARG A 14 -1.70 -3.04 9.19
C ARG A 14 -0.61 -2.25 8.48
N ALA A 15 0.06 -1.35 9.20
CA ALA A 15 1.21 -0.60 8.69
C ALA A 15 2.40 -1.52 8.42
N ALA A 16 2.66 -2.49 9.30
CA ALA A 16 3.69 -3.51 9.09
C ALA A 16 3.42 -4.36 7.84
N GLU A 17 2.18 -4.81 7.64
CA GLU A 17 1.79 -5.62 6.48
C GLU A 17 1.90 -4.82 5.17
N LEU A 18 1.45 -3.57 5.15
CA LEU A 18 1.56 -2.71 3.97
C LEU A 18 3.02 -2.45 3.59
N ARG A 19 3.90 -2.19 4.57
CA ARG A 19 5.35 -2.04 4.33
C ARG A 19 5.96 -3.31 3.72
N ARG A 20 5.59 -4.49 4.21
CA ARG A 20 6.06 -5.78 3.65
C ARG A 20 5.61 -5.97 2.21
N ALA A 21 4.35 -5.67 1.91
CA ALA A 21 3.80 -5.76 0.56
C ALA A 21 4.51 -4.80 -0.41
N VAL A 22 4.74 -3.55 0.00
CA VAL A 22 5.48 -2.54 -0.78
C VAL A 22 6.91 -2.98 -1.03
N ALA A 23 7.62 -3.46 0.00
CA ALA A 23 8.99 -3.94 -0.14
C ALA A 23 9.08 -5.13 -1.11
N ARG A 24 8.08 -6.01 -1.12
CA ARG A 24 7.99 -7.10 -2.11
C ARG A 24 7.78 -6.56 -3.52
N LEU A 25 6.83 -5.65 -3.73
CA LEU A 25 6.58 -5.05 -5.04
C LEU A 25 7.82 -4.33 -5.59
N ARG A 26 8.56 -3.59 -4.75
CA ARG A 26 9.82 -2.95 -5.13
C ARG A 26 10.89 -3.95 -5.54
N ARG A 27 10.98 -5.11 -4.87
CA ARG A 27 11.90 -6.19 -5.26
C ARG A 27 11.51 -6.83 -6.59
N ASP A 28 10.22 -7.08 -6.79
CA ASP A 28 9.71 -7.66 -8.03
C ASP A 28 9.91 -6.69 -9.20
N LEU A 29 9.76 -5.38 -8.98
CA LEU A 29 10.12 -4.32 -9.93
C LEU A 29 11.63 -4.29 -10.20
N ALA A 30 12.46 -4.33 -9.15
CA ALA A 30 13.91 -4.39 -9.26
C ALA A 30 14.39 -5.58 -10.10
N ALA A 31 13.76 -6.74 -9.93
CA ALA A 31 14.05 -7.96 -10.66
C ALA A 31 13.40 -8.02 -12.05
N HIS A 32 12.50 -7.09 -12.39
CA HIS A 32 11.83 -7.10 -13.68
C HIS A 32 12.78 -6.61 -14.79
N PRO A 33 13.08 -7.47 -15.79
CA PRO A 33 14.07 -7.15 -16.83
C PRO A 33 13.55 -6.18 -17.90
N ALA A 34 12.23 -5.96 -17.99
CA ALA A 34 11.68 -5.03 -18.96
C ALA A 34 11.84 -3.57 -18.49
N GLU A 35 12.24 -2.70 -19.42
CA GLU A 35 12.18 -1.26 -19.22
C GLU A 35 10.71 -0.82 -19.24
N LEU A 36 10.15 -0.65 -18.04
CA LEU A 36 8.80 -0.10 -17.89
C LEU A 36 8.88 1.42 -18.08
N PRO A 37 8.13 2.00 -19.02
CA PRO A 37 8.24 3.42 -19.38
C PRO A 37 7.98 4.35 -18.18
N ASP A 38 7.07 3.96 -17.29
CA ASP A 38 6.70 4.73 -16.10
C ASP A 38 7.25 4.09 -14.81
N ARG A 39 8.35 3.31 -14.88
CA ARG A 39 8.96 2.66 -13.72
C ARG A 39 9.32 3.64 -12.61
N ALA A 40 9.96 4.75 -12.99
CA ALA A 40 10.42 5.76 -12.03
C ALA A 40 9.23 6.37 -11.27
N ILE A 41 8.12 6.62 -11.97
CA ILE A 41 6.87 7.11 -11.37
C ILE A 41 6.32 6.08 -10.37
N ALA A 42 6.31 4.79 -10.73
CA ALA A 42 5.86 3.74 -9.83
C ALA A 42 6.75 3.61 -8.58
N ASP A 43 8.07 3.70 -8.73
CA ASP A 43 9.02 3.65 -7.60
C ASP A 43 8.87 4.87 -6.66
N ASP A 44 8.66 6.06 -7.22
CA ASP A 44 8.42 7.29 -6.44
C ASP A 44 7.10 7.21 -5.65
N GLU A 45 6.02 6.74 -6.29
CA GLU A 45 4.74 6.51 -5.61
C GLU A 45 4.85 5.45 -4.51
N LEU A 46 5.64 4.38 -4.73
CA LEU A 46 5.91 3.36 -3.71
C LEU A 46 6.69 3.94 -2.53
N ALA A 47 7.65 4.84 -2.79
CA ALA A 47 8.38 5.54 -1.75
C ALA A 47 7.48 6.50 -0.95
N ALA A 48 6.57 7.22 -1.63
CA ALA A 48 5.58 8.09 -0.99
C ALA A 48 4.62 7.28 -0.12
N LEU A 49 4.16 6.12 -0.59
CA LEU A 49 3.28 5.24 0.16
C LEU A 49 3.94 4.71 1.42
N ASP A 50 5.19 4.26 1.32
CA ASP A 50 6.01 3.81 2.46
C ASP A 50 6.29 4.96 3.46
N ALA A 51 6.51 6.18 2.98
CA ALA A 51 6.64 7.37 3.83
C ALA A 51 5.33 7.69 4.58
N MET A 52 4.17 7.68 3.90
CA MET A 52 2.88 7.90 4.54
C MET A 52 2.63 6.89 5.66
N VAL A 53 2.95 5.63 5.43
CA VAL A 53 2.80 4.55 6.42
C VAL A 53 3.77 4.73 7.58
N ARG A 54 4.98 5.25 7.37
CA ARG A 54 5.90 5.60 8.47
C ARG A 54 5.42 6.77 9.31
N THR A 55 4.64 7.70 8.76
CA THR A 55 4.25 8.94 9.45
C THR A 55 3.05 8.83 10.39
N GLY A 56 2.31 7.71 10.43
CA GLY A 56 1.24 7.53 11.43
C GLY A 56 -0.19 7.56 10.93
N ALA A 57 -0.47 8.33 9.88
CA ALA A 57 -1.85 8.61 9.48
C ALA A 57 -2.06 8.50 7.96
N PRO A 58 -1.86 7.32 7.35
CA PRO A 58 -2.18 7.14 5.94
C PRO A 58 -3.71 7.18 5.73
N GLU A 59 -4.17 8.12 4.91
CA GLU A 59 -5.58 8.21 4.51
C GLU A 59 -5.94 7.11 3.52
N LEU A 60 -7.00 6.33 3.76
CA LEU A 60 -7.42 5.25 2.87
C LEU A 60 -7.65 5.71 1.43
N HIS A 61 -8.20 6.92 1.24
CA HIS A 61 -8.41 7.49 -0.08
C HIS A 61 -7.08 7.79 -0.79
N ARG A 62 -6.06 8.30 -0.08
CA ARG A 62 -4.71 8.48 -0.62
C ARG A 62 -4.05 7.15 -0.97
N LEU A 63 -4.12 6.16 -0.08
CA LEU A 63 -3.55 4.83 -0.33
C LEU A 63 -4.14 4.20 -1.60
N ARG A 64 -5.47 4.25 -1.75
CA ARG A 64 -6.16 3.75 -2.94
C ARG A 64 -5.79 4.52 -4.21
N ARG A 65 -5.65 5.85 -4.11
CA ARG A 65 -5.22 6.70 -5.24
C ARG A 65 -3.80 6.35 -5.68
N SER A 66 -2.83 6.28 -4.77
CA SER A 66 -1.46 5.91 -5.12
C SER A 66 -1.39 4.50 -5.71
N LEU A 67 -2.16 3.54 -5.22
CA LEU A 67 -2.23 2.21 -5.84
C LEU A 67 -2.73 2.26 -7.29
N LEU A 68 -3.72 3.10 -7.59
CA LEU A 68 -4.21 3.27 -8.96
C LEU A 68 -3.17 3.93 -9.87
N LEU A 69 -2.40 4.90 -9.37
CA LEU A 69 -1.29 5.51 -10.11
C LEU A 69 -0.19 4.49 -10.41
N ILE A 70 0.20 3.69 -9.41
CA ILE A 70 1.16 2.59 -9.56
C ILE A 70 0.65 1.58 -10.60
N ALA A 71 -0.63 1.17 -10.51
CA ALA A 71 -1.21 0.24 -11.48
C ALA A 71 -1.28 0.82 -12.90
N GLY A 72 -1.54 2.12 -13.05
CA GLY A 72 -1.53 2.81 -14.34
C GLY A 72 -0.13 2.92 -14.95
N ALA A 73 0.87 3.23 -14.13
CA ALA A 73 2.27 3.33 -14.53
C ALA A 73 2.89 1.96 -14.89
N LEU A 74 2.53 0.93 -14.14
CA LEU A 74 3.03 -0.43 -14.40
C LEU A 74 2.26 -1.15 -15.51
N GLY A 75 1.03 -0.73 -15.82
CA GLY A 75 0.14 -1.39 -16.77
C GLY A 75 -0.30 -2.80 -16.31
N SER A 76 -0.91 -3.56 -17.23
CA SER A 76 -1.40 -4.94 -16.98
C SER A 76 -0.28 -5.99 -16.94
N VAL A 77 0.86 -5.71 -16.30
CA VAL A 77 1.98 -6.65 -16.20
C VAL A 77 1.61 -7.80 -15.26
N SER A 78 1.25 -8.95 -15.83
CA SER A 78 0.77 -10.11 -15.07
C SER A 78 1.79 -10.62 -14.05
N ALA A 79 3.09 -10.44 -14.30
CA ALA A 79 4.17 -10.83 -13.38
C ALA A 79 4.15 -10.04 -12.05
N LEU A 80 3.64 -8.80 -12.08
CA LEU A 80 3.52 -7.93 -10.90
C LEU A 80 2.15 -8.06 -10.21
N GLY A 81 1.21 -8.76 -10.85
CA GLY A 81 -0.15 -8.98 -10.35
C GLY A 81 -0.22 -9.53 -8.91
N PRO A 82 0.56 -10.57 -8.54
CA PRO A 82 0.57 -11.09 -7.18
C PRO A 82 1.07 -10.08 -6.13
N ALA A 83 2.08 -9.28 -6.47
CA ALA A 83 2.61 -8.26 -5.56
C ALA A 83 1.66 -7.07 -5.41
N LEU A 84 1.08 -6.60 -6.51
CA LEU A 84 0.04 -5.56 -6.51
C LEU A 84 -1.21 -5.98 -5.72
N THR A 85 -1.62 -7.23 -5.84
CA THR A 85 -2.73 -7.80 -5.06
C THR A 85 -2.41 -7.80 -3.57
N GLY A 86 -1.16 -8.13 -3.19
CA GLY A 86 -0.72 -8.04 -1.80
C GLY A 86 -0.83 -6.62 -1.23
N VAL A 87 -0.42 -5.61 -2.01
CA VAL A 87 -0.56 -4.19 -1.61
C VAL A 87 -2.03 -3.79 -1.48
N ARG A 88 -2.89 -4.22 -2.42
CA ARG A 88 -4.34 -3.99 -2.37
C ARG A 88 -4.96 -4.54 -1.08
N VAL A 89 -4.67 -5.79 -0.75
CA VAL A 89 -5.17 -6.45 0.46
C VAL A 89 -4.71 -5.72 1.71
N ALA A 90 -3.43 -5.33 1.78
CA ALA A 90 -2.90 -4.59 2.91
C ALA A 90 -3.56 -3.21 3.08
N ILE A 91 -3.87 -2.51 1.99
CA ILE A 91 -4.63 -1.24 2.02
C ILE A 91 -6.06 -1.47 2.51
N ASP A 92 -6.72 -2.56 2.11
CA ASP A 92 -8.09 -2.85 2.54
C ASP A 92 -8.19 -3.14 4.05
N LEU A 93 -7.10 -3.53 4.72
CA LEU A 93 -7.05 -3.62 6.19
C LEU A 93 -7.24 -2.27 6.89
N PHE A 94 -6.88 -1.15 6.24
CA PHE A 94 -7.15 0.20 6.77
C PHE A 94 -8.62 0.59 6.65
N GLY A 95 -9.35 0.02 5.68
CA GLY A 95 -10.78 0.24 5.47
C GLY A 95 -11.69 -0.78 6.17
N SER A 96 -11.15 -1.88 6.66
CA SER A 96 -11.91 -3.01 7.23
C SER A 96 -12.29 -2.83 8.71
N VAL A 97 -12.28 -1.60 9.25
CA VAL A 97 -13.15 -1.32 10.40
C VAL A 97 -14.57 -1.52 9.86
N PRO A 98 -15.37 -2.45 10.40
CA PRO A 98 -16.74 -2.64 9.93
C PRO A 98 -17.47 -1.33 10.21
N GLN A 99 -17.60 -0.49 9.18
CA GLN A 99 -18.59 0.56 9.20
C GLN A 99 -19.90 -0.17 9.35
N GLY A 100 -20.51 0.00 10.53
CA GLY A 100 -21.68 -0.73 10.95
C GLY A 100 -22.64 -0.83 9.78
N ARG A 101 -23.04 -2.06 9.49
CA ARG A 101 -24.24 -2.43 8.76
C ARG A 101 -25.33 -1.38 9.00
N GLY A 102 -25.48 -0.43 8.09
CA GLY A 102 -26.71 0.32 7.92
C GLY A 102 -27.72 -0.65 7.35
N ARG A 103 -28.46 -1.31 8.24
CA ARG A 103 -29.79 -1.80 7.90
C ARG A 103 -30.63 -0.56 7.63
N GLU A 104 -31.20 -0.43 6.45
CA GLU A 104 -32.61 -0.02 6.20
C GLU A 104 -33.06 -0.66 4.88
#